data_AF-A0A5N5ZAK0-F1
#
_entry.id   AF-A0A5N5ZAK0-F1
#
_cell.length_a   1.000
_cell.length_b   1.000
_cell.length_c   1.000
_cell.angle_alpha   90.00
_cell.angle_beta   90.00
_cell.angle_gamma   90.00
#
_symmetry.space_group_name_H-M   'P 1'
#
loop_
_entity.id
_entity.type
_entity.pdbx_description
1 polymer ?
#
loop_
_entity_poly.entity_id
_entity_poly.type
_entity_poly.pdbx_seq_one_letter_code
_entity_poly.pdbx_strand_id
1 'polypeptide(L)'
;MRKNYLILLCLFLTVASYAQEVLSISGYNGAGSTITATTSTINDEITVRFEDSDIINNFYTENQTFIHMYLGLDTSSGSFQAVPGTFNDLSWQPVLNLTDGDASTATNTYEITFTPGQLFPSLENETIFGINFLFQNQFGGGGNNQTVDFYIDLVDATLNSSTLSVGDATKAQIQTTYNGGRLEISGINTTSNISIYNLLGRKVVDLKNVAINGTFSKYLDLPRNNIYIVKISAANFSKTFKIVAK
;
A
#
# COMPACT_ATOMS: atom_id res chain seq x y z
N MET A 1 -7.20 -42.33 30.94
CA MET A 1 -6.89 -40.89 31.12
C MET A 1 -6.06 -40.41 29.93
N ARG A 2 -6.71 -39.95 28.85
CA ARG A 2 -6.04 -39.44 27.64
C ARG A 2 -6.18 -37.93 27.58
N LYS A 3 -5.09 -37.25 27.95
CA LYS A 3 -4.58 -35.97 27.46
C LYS A 3 -5.60 -34.96 26.90
N ASN A 4 -6.15 -34.11 27.79
CA ASN A 4 -6.83 -32.85 27.45
C ASN A 4 -5.83 -31.68 27.23
N TYR A 5 -4.60 -31.95 26.81
CA TYR A 5 -3.57 -30.91 26.64
C TYR A 5 -3.67 -30.15 25.32
N LEU A 6 -4.41 -30.66 24.33
CA LEU A 6 -4.51 -30.02 23.01
C LEU A 6 -5.38 -28.76 23.03
N ILE A 7 -6.43 -28.74 23.86
CA ILE A 7 -7.36 -27.59 23.97
C ILE A 7 -6.70 -26.41 24.69
N LEU A 8 -5.83 -26.69 25.67
CA LEU A 8 -5.07 -25.63 26.35
C LEU A 8 -4.01 -24.98 25.44
N LEU A 9 -3.41 -25.76 24.52
CA LEU A 9 -2.42 -25.25 23.56
C LEU A 9 -3.07 -24.30 22.52
N CYS A 10 -4.32 -24.56 22.12
CA CYS A 10 -5.04 -23.69 21.17
C CYS A 10 -5.53 -22.37 21.79
N LEU A 11 -5.65 -22.27 23.12
CA LEU A 11 -6.05 -21.04 23.82
C LEU A 11 -4.91 -20.04 24.05
N PHE A 12 -3.65 -20.47 23.89
CA PHE A 12 -2.47 -19.59 23.94
C PHE A 12 -2.06 -19.00 22.59
N LEU A 13 -2.76 -19.35 21.51
CA LEU A 13 -2.67 -18.67 20.22
C LEU A 13 -3.66 -17.49 20.18
N THR A 14 -3.68 -16.67 21.22
CA THR A 14 -4.16 -15.30 21.08
C THR A 14 -3.12 -14.59 20.22
N VAL A 15 -3.39 -14.50 18.93
CA VAL A 15 -2.74 -13.54 18.04
C VAL A 15 -2.72 -12.21 18.78
N ALA A 16 -1.54 -11.76 19.21
CA ALA A 16 -1.35 -10.39 19.60
C ALA A 16 -1.61 -9.57 18.34
N SER A 17 -2.86 -9.12 18.18
CA SER A 17 -3.17 -8.04 17.27
C SER A 17 -2.50 -6.81 17.86
N TYR A 18 -1.26 -6.55 17.44
CA TYR A 18 -0.63 -5.26 17.72
C TYR A 18 -1.54 -4.21 17.10
N ALA A 19 -2.09 -3.34 17.94
CA ALA A 19 -2.78 -2.16 17.43
C ALA A 19 -1.74 -1.37 16.66
N GLN A 20 -2.11 -0.94 15.45
CA GLN A 20 -1.31 -0.05 14.64
C GLN A 20 -0.96 1.21 15.44
N GLU A 21 0.32 1.57 15.49
CA GLU A 21 0.75 2.77 16.20
C GLU A 21 0.33 4.03 15.42
N VAL A 22 -0.30 4.97 16.12
CA VAL A 22 -0.71 6.26 15.55
C VAL A 22 0.27 7.34 16.01
N LEU A 23 1.07 7.83 15.07
CA LEU A 23 2.07 8.87 15.27
C LEU A 23 1.45 10.22 14.92
N SER A 24 1.15 11.02 15.94
CA SER A 24 0.37 12.25 15.80
C SER A 24 1.24 13.51 15.88
N ILE A 25 1.14 14.37 14.87
CA ILE A 25 1.59 15.77 14.92
C ILE A 25 0.37 16.60 15.32
N SER A 26 0.33 17.03 16.58
CA SER A 26 -0.78 17.84 17.10
C SER A 26 -0.41 19.32 17.13
N GLY A 27 -1.36 20.17 16.73
CA GLY A 27 -1.25 21.62 16.88
C GLY A 27 -0.20 22.26 15.97
N TYR A 28 -0.05 21.77 14.74
CA TYR A 28 0.90 22.37 13.80
C TYR A 28 0.56 23.86 13.58
N ASN A 29 1.60 24.69 13.68
CA ASN A 29 1.52 26.15 13.56
C ASN A 29 2.67 26.76 12.72
N GLY A 30 3.21 25.99 11.78
CA GLY A 30 4.36 26.37 10.98
C GLY A 30 5.72 25.94 11.55
N ALA A 31 5.75 25.29 12.72
CA ALA A 31 6.97 24.76 13.32
C ALA A 31 7.15 23.25 13.09
N GLY A 32 8.40 22.82 12.91
CA GLY A 32 8.76 21.42 12.76
C GLY A 32 8.61 20.66 14.07
N SER A 33 8.48 19.34 14.00
CA SER A 33 8.35 18.50 15.19
C SER A 33 9.03 17.14 15.02
N THR A 34 9.40 16.55 16.15
CA THR A 34 9.90 15.18 16.23
C THR A 34 8.87 14.34 16.98
N ILE A 35 8.53 13.19 16.42
CA ILE A 35 7.63 12.21 17.00
C ILE A 35 8.44 10.95 17.27
N THR A 36 8.39 10.41 18.48
CA THR A 36 9.07 9.15 18.81
C THR A 36 8.08 8.00 18.82
N ALA A 37 8.35 6.98 18.01
CA ALA A 37 7.62 5.73 18.04
C ALA A 37 7.96 4.94 19.31
N THR A 38 6.94 4.36 19.92
CA THR A 38 7.06 3.54 21.12
C THR A 38 7.41 2.10 20.79
N THR A 39 6.90 1.60 19.66
CA THR A 39 7.07 0.19 19.26
C THR A 39 7.33 -0.01 17.78
N SER A 40 6.87 0.90 16.92
CA SER A 40 6.97 0.74 15.48
C SER A 40 8.38 0.85 14.95
N THR A 41 8.72 -0.10 14.10
CA THR A 41 9.92 -0.12 13.27
C THR A 41 9.60 0.30 11.84
N ILE A 42 10.61 0.42 10.99
CA ILE A 42 10.44 0.71 9.55
C ILE A 42 9.60 -0.35 8.80
N ASN A 43 9.50 -1.56 9.36
CA ASN A 43 8.81 -2.70 8.74
C ASN A 43 7.34 -2.82 9.15
N ASP A 44 6.90 -2.02 10.12
CA ASP A 44 5.53 -2.08 10.64
C ASP A 44 4.61 -1.14 9.87
N GLU A 45 3.33 -1.49 9.82
CA GLU A 45 2.30 -0.54 9.37
C GLU A 45 2.12 0.52 10.47
N ILE A 46 2.18 1.79 10.08
CA ILE A 46 2.02 2.95 10.97
C ILE A 46 0.90 3.84 10.45
N THR A 47 0.22 4.55 11.34
CA THR A 47 -0.65 5.67 10.97
C THR A 47 0.08 6.97 11.29
N VAL A 48 0.22 7.85 10.30
CA VAL A 48 0.64 9.24 10.54
C VAL A 48 -0.61 10.09 10.56
N ARG A 49 -0.83 10.79 11.69
CA ARG A 49 -1.89 11.77 11.86
C ARG A 49 -1.27 13.16 11.92
N PHE A 50 -1.81 14.08 11.13
CA PHE A 50 -1.39 15.47 11.09
C PHE A 50 -2.59 16.37 11.39
N GLU A 51 -2.50 17.12 12.48
CA GLU A 51 -3.50 18.09 12.90
C GLU A 51 -2.98 19.50 12.65
N ASP A 52 -3.57 20.17 11.67
CA ASP A 52 -3.28 21.56 11.36
C ASP A 52 -4.19 22.49 12.15
N SER A 53 -3.57 23.36 12.95
CA SER A 53 -4.27 24.36 13.76
C SER A 53 -4.05 25.79 13.27
N ASP A 54 -3.27 26.00 12.19
CA ASP A 54 -2.98 27.32 11.65
C ASP A 54 -3.88 27.72 10.49
N ILE A 55 -5.05 28.25 10.83
CA ILE A 55 -5.99 28.81 9.85
C ILE A 55 -5.44 30.02 9.05
N ILE A 56 -4.32 30.62 9.47
CA ILE A 56 -3.77 31.84 8.87
C ILE A 56 -2.74 31.49 7.80
N ASN A 57 -1.87 30.51 8.05
CA ASN A 57 -0.80 30.09 7.13
C ASN A 57 -0.95 28.64 6.68
N ASN A 58 -2.14 28.26 6.24
CA ASN A 58 -2.35 26.97 5.60
C ASN A 58 -1.47 26.82 4.35
N PHE A 59 -0.77 25.70 4.26
CA PHE A 59 -0.02 25.33 3.06
C PHE A 59 -0.90 24.69 1.98
N TYR A 60 -2.19 24.51 2.28
CA TYR A 60 -3.22 23.97 1.39
C TYR A 60 -4.38 24.96 1.20
N THR A 61 -5.18 24.73 0.17
CA THR A 61 -6.29 25.62 -0.23
C THR A 61 -7.66 25.10 0.22
N GLU A 62 -8.65 25.99 0.25
CA GLU A 62 -10.06 25.65 0.46
C GLU A 62 -10.52 24.48 -0.43
N ASN A 63 -11.28 23.53 0.15
CA ASN A 63 -11.74 22.29 -0.47
C ASN A 63 -10.66 21.28 -0.88
N GLN A 64 -9.39 21.49 -0.49
CA GLN A 64 -8.36 20.49 -0.72
C GLN A 64 -8.58 19.29 0.21
N THR A 65 -8.85 18.13 -0.37
CA THR A 65 -9.21 16.92 0.39
C THR A 65 -8.03 16.01 0.71
N PHE A 66 -6.82 16.37 0.26
CA PHE A 66 -5.63 15.56 0.46
C PHE A 66 -4.34 16.37 0.39
N ILE A 67 -3.27 15.84 0.99
CA ILE A 67 -1.90 16.37 0.91
C ILE A 67 -0.93 15.22 0.59
N HIS A 68 0.21 15.55 0.02
CA HIS A 68 1.27 14.59 -0.29
C HIS A 68 2.34 14.61 0.81
N MET A 69 2.91 13.45 1.10
CA MET A 69 4.03 13.28 2.02
C MET A 69 5.31 13.02 1.23
N TYR A 70 6.23 13.98 1.25
CA TYR A 70 7.58 13.75 0.75
C TYR A 70 8.43 13.23 1.90
N LEU A 71 9.05 12.06 1.75
CA LEU A 71 9.81 11.44 2.83
C LEU A 71 11.07 10.71 2.36
N GLY A 72 12.03 10.59 3.28
CA GLY A 72 13.26 9.83 3.12
C GLY A 72 13.70 9.22 4.45
N LEU A 73 14.59 8.24 4.40
CA LEU A 73 15.03 7.51 5.60
C LEU A 73 16.29 8.11 6.21
N ASP A 74 16.40 8.03 7.53
CA ASP A 74 17.64 8.30 8.25
C ASP A 74 18.38 6.99 8.50
N THR A 75 19.64 6.94 8.06
CA THR A 75 20.52 5.78 8.16
C THR A 75 21.92 6.20 8.59
N SER A 76 22.83 5.25 8.80
CA SER A 76 24.23 5.56 9.11
C SER A 76 24.95 6.37 8.02
N SER A 77 24.41 6.38 6.80
CA SER A 77 24.95 7.14 5.66
C SER A 77 24.46 8.60 5.63
N GLY A 78 23.49 8.96 6.48
CA GLY A 78 22.93 10.31 6.61
C GLY A 78 21.42 10.32 6.53
N SER A 79 20.87 11.54 6.44
CA SER A 79 19.42 11.79 6.41
C SER A 79 18.87 11.91 4.99
N PHE A 80 17.54 11.78 4.85
CA PHE A 80 16.84 11.81 3.55
C PHE A 80 17.40 10.84 2.50
N GLN A 81 17.77 9.63 2.92
CA GLN A 81 18.26 8.60 2.03
C GLN A 81 17.11 7.95 1.22
N ALA A 82 17.46 7.50 0.02
CA ALA A 82 16.63 6.68 -0.87
C ALA A 82 15.23 7.23 -1.19
N VAL A 83 15.08 8.55 -1.25
CA VAL A 83 13.83 9.18 -1.68
C VAL A 83 13.33 8.54 -3.00
N PRO A 84 12.13 7.92 -3.02
CA PRO A 84 11.66 7.10 -4.14
C PRO A 84 11.44 7.86 -5.46
N GLY A 85 11.48 9.19 -5.44
CA GLY A 85 11.44 10.03 -6.62
C GLY A 85 11.91 11.45 -6.32
N THR A 86 11.66 12.36 -7.26
CA THR A 86 12.08 13.76 -7.09
C THR A 86 11.08 14.53 -6.22
N PHE A 87 11.55 15.59 -5.57
CA PHE A 87 10.73 16.47 -4.71
C PHE A 87 9.48 17.03 -5.39
N ASN A 88 9.54 17.30 -6.69
CA ASN A 88 8.43 17.87 -7.46
C ASN A 88 7.54 16.79 -8.12
N ASP A 89 7.91 15.51 -8.00
CA ASP A 89 7.10 14.42 -8.52
C ASP A 89 6.15 13.92 -7.42
N LEU A 90 4.87 14.25 -7.56
CA LEU A 90 3.82 13.88 -6.62
C LEU A 90 3.27 12.46 -6.87
N SER A 91 3.62 11.82 -7.99
CA SER A 91 2.96 10.58 -8.44
C SER A 91 3.27 9.35 -7.58
N TRP A 92 4.39 9.38 -6.86
CA TRP A 92 4.83 8.31 -5.94
C TRP A 92 4.59 8.64 -4.47
N GLN A 93 4.36 9.92 -4.14
CA GLN A 93 4.28 10.39 -2.76
C GLN A 93 3.02 9.86 -2.09
N PRO A 94 3.11 9.26 -0.89
CA PRO A 94 1.94 8.84 -0.14
C PRO A 94 0.99 10.02 0.12
N VAL A 95 -0.31 9.74 0.12
CA VAL A 95 -1.37 10.76 0.20
C VAL A 95 -2.10 10.64 1.52
N LEU A 96 -2.11 11.73 2.30
CA LEU A 96 -2.95 11.85 3.48
C LEU A 96 -4.29 12.46 3.07
N ASN A 97 -5.38 11.84 3.49
CA ASN A 97 -6.72 12.34 3.19
C ASN A 97 -7.24 13.15 4.37
N LEU A 98 -7.91 14.26 4.05
CA LEU A 98 -8.54 15.14 5.00
C LEU A 98 -9.83 14.52 5.53
N THR A 99 -10.01 14.53 6.85
CA THR A 99 -11.26 14.08 7.47
C THR A 99 -12.33 15.18 7.54
N ASP A 100 -11.95 16.45 7.41
CA ASP A 100 -12.77 17.66 7.50
C ASP A 100 -12.39 18.72 6.43
N GLY A 101 -13.19 18.82 5.36
CA GLY A 101 -12.84 19.54 4.11
C GLY A 101 -12.69 21.07 4.13
N ASP A 102 -12.67 21.72 5.29
CA ASP A 102 -12.82 23.18 5.44
C ASP A 102 -11.50 23.83 5.86
N ALA A 103 -10.80 24.48 4.92
CA ALA A 103 -9.52 25.12 5.19
C ALA A 103 -9.68 26.45 5.97
N SER A 104 -10.91 26.94 6.12
CA SER A 104 -11.23 28.16 6.87
C SER A 104 -11.52 27.89 8.35
N THR A 105 -11.61 26.63 8.75
CA THR A 105 -11.80 26.19 10.14
C THR A 105 -10.64 25.33 10.61
N ALA A 106 -10.25 25.49 11.88
CA ALA A 106 -9.34 24.56 12.56
C ALA A 106 -10.11 23.80 13.64
N THR A 107 -9.67 22.59 14.02
CA THR A 107 -8.46 21.88 13.55
C THR A 107 -8.80 20.99 12.36
N ASN A 108 -7.93 20.98 11.33
CA ASN A 108 -8.04 20.07 10.20
C ASN A 108 -7.16 18.84 10.42
N THR A 109 -7.72 17.65 10.20
CA THR A 109 -7.01 16.39 10.49
C THR A 109 -6.81 15.56 9.22
N TYR A 110 -5.54 15.23 8.96
CA TYR A 110 -5.13 14.40 7.84
C TYR A 110 -4.53 13.09 8.35
N GLU A 111 -4.87 11.97 7.71
CA GLU A 111 -4.34 10.66 8.08
C GLU A 111 -3.88 9.85 6.87
N ILE A 112 -2.81 9.08 7.09
CA ILE A 112 -2.40 8.00 6.19
C ILE A 112 -1.94 6.79 7.00
N THR A 113 -2.29 5.61 6.50
CA THR A 113 -1.80 4.33 6.98
C THR A 113 -0.93 3.68 5.90
N PHE A 114 0.31 3.34 6.23
CA PHE A 114 1.24 2.69 5.32
C PHE A 114 2.36 1.94 6.07
N THR A 115 3.03 1.03 5.38
CA THR A 115 4.28 0.41 5.86
C THR A 115 5.46 1.14 5.22
N PRO A 116 6.25 1.94 5.98
CA PRO A 116 7.27 2.79 5.41
C PRO A 116 8.31 2.05 4.57
N GLY A 117 8.78 0.89 5.04
CA GLY A 117 9.78 0.09 4.37
C GLY A 117 9.41 -0.35 2.94
N GLN A 118 8.13 -0.41 2.61
CA GLN A 118 7.67 -0.76 1.26
C GLN A 118 7.96 0.32 0.22
N LEU A 119 8.21 1.55 0.65
CA LEU A 119 8.54 2.67 -0.22
C LEU A 119 10.03 2.69 -0.59
N PHE A 120 10.90 2.00 0.17
CA PHE A 120 12.36 2.12 0.08
C PHE A 120 13.07 0.81 -0.27
N PRO A 121 12.75 0.13 -1.39
CA PRO A 121 13.33 -1.17 -1.71
C PRO A 121 14.85 -1.14 -1.93
N SER A 122 15.46 0.03 -2.12
CA SER A 122 16.89 0.19 -2.34
C SER A 122 17.76 0.18 -1.08
N LEU A 123 17.16 0.25 0.12
CA LEU A 123 17.88 0.23 1.40
C LEU A 123 17.73 -1.11 2.14
N GLU A 124 17.45 -2.18 1.41
CA GLU A 124 17.33 -3.52 1.99
C GLU A 124 18.59 -3.89 2.78
N ASN A 125 18.41 -4.41 3.99
CA ASN A 125 19.46 -4.78 4.93
C ASN A 125 20.21 -3.59 5.59
N GLU A 126 19.79 -2.35 5.35
CA GLU A 126 20.26 -1.19 6.10
C GLU A 126 19.48 -1.05 7.42
N THR A 127 20.15 -0.60 8.47
CA THR A 127 19.48 -0.20 9.72
C THR A 127 18.91 1.19 9.56
N ILE A 128 17.61 1.32 9.83
CA ILE A 128 16.88 2.57 9.72
C ILE A 128 16.57 3.09 11.12
N PHE A 129 16.88 4.37 11.34
CA PHE A 129 16.67 5.06 12.63
C PHE A 129 15.38 5.86 12.64
N GLY A 130 14.98 6.40 11.48
CA GLY A 130 13.80 7.25 11.42
C GLY A 130 13.40 7.67 10.01
N ILE A 131 12.37 8.51 9.97
CA ILE A 131 11.78 9.03 8.74
C ILE A 131 11.83 10.55 8.80
N ASN A 132 12.53 11.16 7.87
CA ASN A 132 12.43 12.60 7.63
C ASN A 132 11.34 12.85 6.60
N PHE A 133 10.46 13.81 6.85
CA PHE A 133 9.35 14.08 5.93
C PHE A 133 8.85 15.51 6.02
N LEU A 134 8.08 15.91 5.01
CA LEU A 134 7.29 17.13 4.99
C LEU A 134 6.02 16.89 4.18
N PHE A 135 5.03 17.77 4.35
CA PHE A 135 3.82 17.72 3.55
C PHE A 135 3.84 18.77 2.45
N GLN A 136 3.22 18.45 1.32
CA GLN A 136 3.04 19.32 0.17
C GLN A 136 1.58 19.30 -0.29
N ASN A 137 1.11 20.40 -0.86
CA ASN A 137 -0.17 20.43 -1.58
C ASN A 137 -0.04 19.91 -3.03
N GLN A 138 -1.14 19.91 -3.78
CA GLN A 138 -1.21 19.44 -5.17
C GLN A 138 -0.34 20.21 -6.17
N PHE A 139 0.24 21.34 -5.78
CA PHE A 139 1.11 22.15 -6.63
C PHE A 139 2.60 21.80 -6.47
N GLY A 140 2.94 20.85 -5.59
CA GLY A 140 4.32 20.48 -5.27
C GLY A 140 4.99 21.45 -4.30
N GLY A 141 6.21 21.13 -3.88
CA GLY A 141 6.90 21.92 -2.85
C GLY A 141 7.42 23.29 -3.31
N GLY A 142 7.77 24.12 -2.32
CA GLY A 142 8.27 25.49 -2.47
C GLY A 142 7.30 26.55 -1.95
N GLY A 143 7.84 27.56 -1.26
CA GLY A 143 7.05 28.67 -0.71
C GLY A 143 5.95 28.20 0.25
N ASN A 144 4.73 28.71 0.07
CA ASN A 144 3.57 28.38 0.90
C ASN A 144 2.86 27.06 0.47
N ASN A 145 3.51 26.22 -0.35
CA ASN A 145 2.90 24.94 -0.77
C ASN A 145 3.34 23.74 0.07
N GLN A 146 4.17 23.96 1.09
CA GLN A 146 4.73 22.90 1.91
C GLN A 146 4.79 23.28 3.38
N THR A 147 4.91 22.27 4.23
CA THR A 147 5.31 22.45 5.61
C THR A 147 6.83 22.61 5.73
N VAL A 148 7.26 22.94 6.94
CA VAL A 148 8.62 22.68 7.42
C VAL A 148 8.86 21.17 7.61
N ASP A 149 10.12 20.81 7.86
CA ASP A 149 10.55 19.43 8.04
C ASP A 149 10.06 18.85 9.37
N PHE A 150 9.66 17.59 9.33
CA PHE A 150 9.30 16.75 10.45
C PHE A 150 10.18 15.50 10.51
N TYR A 151 10.26 14.91 11.69
CA TYR A 151 11.01 13.69 11.92
C TYR A 151 10.20 12.69 12.75
N ILE A 152 10.18 11.44 12.29
CA ILE A 152 9.73 10.29 13.08
C ILE A 152 10.97 9.54 13.53
N ASP A 153 11.21 9.52 14.84
CA ASP A 153 12.21 8.67 15.48
C ASP A 153 11.60 7.28 15.66
N LEU A 154 12.07 6.29 14.90
CA LEU A 154 11.55 4.93 14.93
C LEU A 154 12.32 4.07 15.93
N VAL A 155 11.77 2.90 16.26
CA VAL A 155 12.60 1.86 16.87
C VAL A 155 13.54 1.32 15.79
N ASP A 156 14.85 1.47 16.02
CA ASP A 156 15.92 0.99 15.14
C ASP A 156 15.67 -0.44 14.66
N ALA A 157 15.63 -0.62 13.35
CA ALA A 157 15.46 -1.93 12.75
C ALA A 157 16.10 -2.01 11.36
N THR A 158 16.53 -3.21 11.01
CA THR A 158 16.96 -3.51 9.65
C THR A 158 15.75 -3.55 8.72
N LEU A 159 15.83 -2.87 7.58
CA LEU A 159 14.79 -2.91 6.55
C LEU A 159 14.73 -4.29 5.90
N ASN A 160 13.56 -4.93 6.00
CA ASN A 160 13.33 -6.26 5.44
C ASN A 160 13.09 -6.20 3.92
N SER A 161 13.51 -7.24 3.22
CA SER A 161 13.27 -7.47 1.79
C SER A 161 11.82 -7.74 1.38
N SER A 162 10.91 -7.78 2.36
CA SER A 162 9.56 -8.30 2.16
C SER A 162 8.61 -7.25 1.61
N THR A 163 8.31 -7.37 0.32
CA THR A 163 7.27 -6.61 -0.41
C THR A 163 5.84 -7.08 -0.13
N LEU A 164 5.66 -8.04 0.77
CA LEU A 164 4.36 -8.59 1.15
C LEU A 164 3.80 -7.82 2.34
N SER A 165 2.79 -6.97 2.11
CA SER A 165 2.00 -6.41 3.21
C SER A 165 1.02 -7.46 3.77
N VAL A 166 0.66 -7.37 5.05
CA VAL A 166 -0.43 -8.17 5.63
C VAL A 166 -1.76 -7.91 4.88
N GLY A 167 -1.91 -6.72 4.30
CA GLY A 167 -3.04 -6.33 3.44
C GLY A 167 -3.12 -7.02 2.07
N ASP A 168 -2.04 -7.62 1.57
CA ASP A 168 -2.08 -8.37 0.31
C ASP A 168 -2.66 -9.78 0.47
N ALA A 169 -2.74 -10.27 1.71
CA ALA A 169 -3.47 -11.50 2.05
C ALA A 169 -5.00 -11.28 2.12
N THR A 170 -5.45 -10.04 2.36
CA THR A 170 -6.88 -9.71 2.57
C THR A 170 -7.57 -9.11 1.34
N LYS A 171 -6.84 -8.62 0.34
CA LYS A 171 -7.42 -8.31 -0.97
C LYS A 171 -7.97 -9.59 -1.58
N ALA A 172 -9.23 -9.58 -2.03
CA ALA A 172 -9.81 -10.71 -2.77
C ALA A 172 -8.91 -11.05 -3.97
N GLN A 173 -8.07 -12.07 -3.81
CA GLN A 173 -7.10 -12.44 -4.81
C GLN A 173 -7.86 -13.07 -5.97
N ILE A 174 -7.77 -12.45 -7.15
CA ILE A 174 -8.23 -13.09 -8.38
C ILE A 174 -7.41 -14.37 -8.54
N GLN A 175 -8.07 -15.51 -8.60
CA GLN A 175 -7.43 -16.80 -8.80
C GLN A 175 -7.84 -17.38 -10.15
N THR A 176 -6.93 -18.11 -10.79
CA THR A 176 -7.20 -18.83 -12.02
C THR A 176 -6.72 -20.25 -11.93
N THR A 177 -7.56 -21.20 -12.30
CA THR A 177 -7.21 -22.62 -12.42
C THR A 177 -7.62 -23.15 -13.78
N TYR A 178 -6.85 -24.11 -14.30
CA TYR A 178 -7.20 -24.82 -15.52
C TYR A 178 -7.08 -26.32 -15.27
N ASN A 179 -8.20 -27.03 -15.31
CA ASN A 179 -8.25 -28.46 -15.04
C ASN A 179 -9.30 -29.16 -15.91
N GLY A 180 -8.96 -30.32 -16.47
CA GLY A 180 -9.90 -31.11 -17.28
C GLY A 180 -10.50 -30.35 -18.47
N GLY A 181 -9.72 -29.47 -19.10
CA GLY A 181 -10.19 -28.62 -20.19
C GLY A 181 -10.99 -27.38 -19.76
N ARG A 182 -11.18 -27.16 -18.46
CA ARG A 182 -12.01 -26.07 -17.91
C ARG A 182 -11.13 -24.99 -17.28
N LEU A 183 -11.30 -23.75 -17.74
CA LEU A 183 -10.77 -22.55 -17.10
C LEU A 183 -11.76 -22.10 -16.02
N GLU A 184 -11.27 -21.89 -14.82
CA GLU A 184 -11.98 -21.29 -13.69
C GLU A 184 -11.28 -20.02 -13.25
N ILE A 185 -12.06 -18.97 -13.00
CA ILE A 185 -11.61 -17.67 -12.53
C ILE A 185 -12.49 -17.29 -11.35
N SER A 186 -11.92 -16.95 -10.21
CA SER A 186 -12.67 -16.52 -9.01
C SER A 186 -12.14 -15.19 -8.48
N GLY A 187 -12.93 -14.53 -7.61
CA GLY A 187 -12.56 -13.27 -6.97
C GLY A 187 -12.84 -12.02 -7.81
N ILE A 188 -13.75 -12.10 -8.79
CA ILE A 188 -14.13 -10.97 -9.67
C ILE A 188 -15.64 -10.75 -9.60
N ASN A 189 -16.08 -9.51 -9.37
CA ASN A 189 -17.49 -9.09 -9.35
C ASN A 189 -17.74 -7.94 -10.34
N THR A 190 -17.28 -8.09 -11.59
CA THR A 190 -17.42 -7.06 -12.63
C THR A 190 -17.34 -7.67 -14.03
N THR A 191 -17.70 -6.87 -15.03
CA THR A 191 -17.53 -7.21 -16.44
C THR A 191 -16.06 -7.11 -16.84
N SER A 192 -15.51 -8.21 -17.34
CA SER A 192 -14.09 -8.33 -17.68
C SER A 192 -13.88 -8.90 -19.07
N ASN A 193 -12.74 -8.57 -19.68
CA ASN A 193 -12.23 -9.24 -20.86
C ASN A 193 -11.23 -10.32 -20.42
N ILE A 194 -11.30 -11.50 -21.04
CA ILE A 194 -10.39 -12.63 -20.80
C ILE A 194 -9.72 -12.96 -22.13
N SER A 195 -8.41 -12.79 -22.19
CA SER A 195 -7.59 -13.19 -23.34
C SER A 195 -6.60 -14.27 -22.92
N ILE A 196 -6.38 -15.28 -23.75
CA ILE A 196 -5.38 -16.32 -23.50
C ILE A 196 -4.34 -16.29 -24.60
N TYR A 197 -3.08 -16.35 -24.21
CA TYR A 197 -1.92 -16.32 -25.09
C TYR A 197 -1.11 -17.60 -24.92
N ASN A 198 -0.54 -18.11 -26.00
CA ASN A 198 0.47 -19.16 -25.92
C ASN A 198 1.84 -18.57 -25.50
N LEU A 199 2.85 -19.43 -25.28
CA LEU A 199 4.21 -18.99 -24.91
C LEU A 199 4.90 -18.08 -25.95
N LEU A 200 4.46 -18.13 -27.20
CA LEU A 200 4.97 -17.25 -28.27
C LEU A 200 4.26 -15.88 -28.29
N GLY A 201 3.39 -15.59 -27.32
CA GLY A 201 2.63 -14.34 -27.24
C GLY A 201 1.48 -14.24 -28.23
N ARG A 202 1.15 -15.31 -28.97
CA ARG A 202 -0.01 -15.34 -29.86
C ARG A 202 -1.28 -15.55 -29.06
N LYS A 203 -2.28 -14.67 -29.27
CA LYS A 203 -3.61 -14.82 -28.69
C LYS A 203 -4.32 -16.04 -29.31
N VAL A 204 -4.77 -16.96 -28.46
CA VAL A 204 -5.46 -18.19 -28.83
C VAL A 204 -6.93 -18.20 -28.40
N VAL A 205 -7.30 -17.42 -27.37
CA VAL A 205 -8.69 -17.22 -26.94
C VAL A 205 -8.92 -15.74 -26.66
N ASP A 206 -10.09 -15.23 -27.04
CA ASP A 206 -10.53 -13.86 -26.73
C ASP A 206 -12.01 -13.87 -26.34
N LEU A 207 -12.31 -13.58 -25.08
CA LEU A 207 -13.65 -13.46 -24.54
C LEU A 207 -13.85 -12.02 -24.09
N LYS A 208 -14.80 -11.33 -24.72
CA LYS A 208 -15.07 -9.92 -24.44
C LYS A 208 -16.33 -9.76 -23.60
N ASN A 209 -16.32 -8.75 -22.73
CA ASN A 209 -17.48 -8.35 -21.93
C ASN A 209 -18.11 -9.50 -21.14
N VAL A 210 -17.28 -10.33 -20.50
CA VAL A 210 -17.72 -11.43 -19.65
C VAL A 210 -18.15 -10.88 -18.29
N ALA A 211 -19.44 -10.95 -17.98
CA ALA A 211 -19.92 -10.65 -16.64
C ALA A 211 -19.50 -11.76 -15.68
N ILE A 212 -18.68 -11.44 -14.67
CA ILE A 212 -18.23 -12.38 -13.64
C ILE A 212 -18.80 -11.90 -12.30
N ASN A 213 -19.55 -12.77 -11.63
CA ASN A 213 -20.13 -12.52 -10.32
C ASN A 213 -19.61 -13.57 -9.34
N GLY A 214 -18.45 -13.31 -8.77
CA GLY A 214 -17.71 -14.18 -7.87
C GLY A 214 -16.85 -15.19 -8.62
N THR A 215 -17.44 -15.97 -9.52
CA THR A 215 -16.74 -17.02 -10.28
C THR A 215 -17.20 -17.08 -11.74
N PHE A 216 -16.26 -17.35 -12.63
CA PHE A 216 -16.46 -17.66 -14.03
C PHE A 216 -15.85 -19.03 -14.33
N SER A 217 -16.53 -19.81 -15.17
CA SER A 217 -16.02 -21.10 -15.64
C SER A 217 -16.35 -21.32 -17.11
N LYS A 218 -15.39 -21.82 -17.89
CA LYS A 218 -15.60 -22.16 -19.30
C LYS A 218 -14.67 -23.28 -19.76
N TYR A 219 -15.24 -24.24 -20.48
CA TYR A 219 -14.44 -25.23 -21.21
C TYR A 219 -13.76 -24.58 -22.41
N LEU A 220 -12.45 -24.83 -22.53
CA LEU A 220 -11.60 -24.34 -23.61
C LEU A 220 -10.77 -25.50 -24.12
N ASP A 221 -10.76 -25.67 -25.44
CA ASP A 221 -9.95 -26.69 -26.10
C ASP A 221 -8.51 -26.18 -26.28
N LEU A 222 -7.75 -26.18 -25.19
CA LEU A 222 -6.33 -25.84 -25.23
C LEU A 222 -5.51 -27.14 -25.40
N PRO A 223 -4.57 -27.18 -26.36
CA PRO A 223 -3.63 -28.28 -26.48
C PRO A 223 -2.95 -28.65 -25.14
N ARG A 224 -2.99 -29.93 -24.80
CA ARG A 224 -2.38 -30.46 -23.56
C ARG A 224 -0.85 -30.31 -23.57
N ASN A 225 -0.27 -30.39 -22.38
CA ASN A 225 1.16 -30.22 -22.10
C ASN A 225 1.75 -28.88 -22.57
N ASN A 226 0.92 -27.84 -22.60
CA ASN A 226 1.33 -26.49 -22.96
C ASN A 226 1.07 -25.50 -21.83
N ILE A 227 1.87 -24.43 -21.80
CA ILE A 227 1.72 -23.30 -20.88
C ILE A 227 1.01 -22.17 -21.63
N TYR A 228 0.09 -21.51 -20.95
CA TYR A 228 -0.63 -20.36 -21.46
C TYR A 228 -0.60 -19.21 -20.45
N ILE A 229 -0.71 -17.99 -20.95
CA ILE A 229 -0.89 -16.77 -20.16
C ILE A 229 -2.34 -16.31 -20.31
N VAL A 230 -3.07 -16.29 -19.21
CA VAL A 230 -4.43 -15.76 -19.13
C VAL A 230 -4.34 -14.31 -18.67
N LYS A 231 -4.77 -13.37 -19.51
CA LYS A 231 -4.95 -11.96 -19.17
C LYS A 231 -6.41 -11.72 -18.85
N ILE A 232 -6.67 -11.14 -17.68
CA ILE A 232 -8.00 -10.71 -17.24
C ILE A 232 -7.94 -9.20 -17.03
N SER A 233 -8.82 -8.45 -17.70
CA SER A 233 -8.82 -6.99 -17.61
C SER A 233 -10.22 -6.41 -17.53
N ALA A 234 -10.39 -5.42 -16.66
CA ALA A 234 -11.56 -4.55 -16.54
C ALA A 234 -11.11 -3.08 -16.61
N ALA A 235 -12.02 -2.13 -16.42
CA ALA A 235 -11.71 -0.69 -16.49
C ALA A 235 -10.64 -0.25 -15.48
N ASN A 236 -10.60 -0.88 -14.30
CA ASN A 236 -9.76 -0.49 -13.16
C ASN A 236 -8.66 -1.51 -12.83
N PHE A 237 -8.55 -2.63 -13.57
CA PHE A 237 -7.46 -3.59 -13.34
C PHE A 237 -7.09 -4.38 -14.60
N SER A 238 -5.85 -4.87 -14.62
CA SER A 238 -5.37 -5.85 -15.59
C SER A 238 -4.42 -6.79 -14.88
N LYS A 239 -4.74 -8.09 -14.84
CA LYS A 239 -3.91 -9.14 -14.23
C LYS A 239 -3.60 -10.25 -15.22
N THR A 240 -2.45 -10.89 -15.05
CA THR A 240 -2.01 -12.02 -15.86
C THR A 240 -1.70 -13.23 -14.99
N PHE A 241 -2.05 -14.41 -15.49
CA PHE A 241 -1.87 -15.67 -14.78
C PHE A 241 -1.28 -16.72 -15.70
N LYS A 242 -0.38 -17.53 -15.16
CA LYS A 242 0.12 -18.72 -15.86
C LYS A 242 -0.82 -19.88 -15.59
N ILE A 243 -1.26 -20.56 -16.64
CA ILE A 243 -1.95 -21.85 -16.55
C ILE A 243 -1.19 -22.92 -17.31
N VAL A 244 -1.40 -24.18 -16.92
CA VAL A 244 -0.84 -25.35 -17.60
C VAL A 244 -2.00 -26.22 -18.03
N ALA A 245 -2.13 -26.46 -19.33
CA ALA A 245 -3.07 -27.44 -19.86
C ALA A 245 -2.48 -28.83 -19.64
N LYS A 246 -3.02 -29.58 -18.67
CA LYS A 246 -2.62 -30.97 -18.41
C LYS A 246 -3.39 -31.95 -19.29
#